data_AF-A0A913ZGN1-F1
#
_entry.id   AF-A0A913ZGN1-F1
#
_cell.length_a   1.000
_cell.length_b   1.000
_cell.length_c   1.000
_cell.angle_alpha   90.00
_cell.angle_beta   90.00
_cell.angle_gamma   90.00
#
_symmetry.space_group_name_H-M   'P 1'
#
loop_
_entity.id
_entity.type
_entity.pdbx_description
1 polymer ?
#
loop_
_entity_poly.entity_id
_entity_poly.type
_entity_poly.pdbx_seq_one_letter_code
_entity_poly.pdbx_strand_id
1 'polypeptide(L)'
;MSMSGIEVGEEVSTIYNDMKLRSTLKWVTFKIENKKKIIKDQSAEPNDNYGDKTQFDEMKAKLTSEPRYILYDFNFDSKEGRNINKIAFIFWCDDGNAKIGDKMIYASTKDTIKKAFTGLGLEFHANTMAQLDYETFRAEVEKKA
;
A
#
# COMPACT_ATOMS: atom_id res chain seq x y z
N MET A 1 3.53 16.62 -16.51
CA MET A 1 5.01 16.65 -16.47
C MET A 1 5.44 16.97 -15.05
N SER A 2 5.88 15.96 -14.30
CA SER A 2 6.67 16.06 -13.06
C SER A 2 7.30 14.68 -12.81
N MET A 3 8.27 14.27 -13.64
CA MET A 3 9.05 13.08 -13.32
C MET A 3 10.08 13.51 -12.26
N SER A 4 9.89 13.06 -11.04
CA SER A 4 10.78 13.31 -9.91
C SER A 4 12.20 12.70 -10.07
N GLY A 5 12.51 12.08 -11.21
CA GLY A 5 13.78 11.37 -11.42
C GLY A 5 14.00 10.22 -10.43
N ILE A 6 12.95 9.83 -9.68
CA ILE A 6 13.03 8.80 -8.67
C ILE A 6 12.86 7.44 -9.31
N GLU A 7 13.83 6.58 -9.07
CA GLU A 7 13.87 5.23 -9.57
C GLU A 7 13.11 4.29 -8.64
N VAL A 8 12.37 3.35 -9.23
CA VAL A 8 11.73 2.28 -8.47
C VAL A 8 12.78 1.20 -8.24
N GLY A 9 13.03 0.82 -6.99
CA GLY A 9 13.91 -0.31 -6.71
C GLY A 9 13.37 -1.60 -7.32
N GLU A 10 14.24 -2.42 -7.90
CA GLU A 10 13.87 -3.70 -8.52
C GLU A 10 13.17 -4.66 -7.52
N GLU A 11 13.53 -4.53 -6.24
CA GLU A 11 12.88 -5.20 -5.11
C GLU A 11 11.38 -4.88 -5.00
N VAL A 12 10.94 -3.68 -5.38
CA VAL A 12 9.55 -3.23 -5.22
C VAL A 12 8.62 -4.01 -6.15
N SER A 13 9.02 -4.15 -7.41
CA SER A 13 8.30 -4.98 -8.40
C SER A 13 8.37 -6.46 -8.05
N THR A 14 9.50 -6.92 -7.53
CA THR A 14 9.67 -8.32 -7.11
C THR A 14 8.72 -8.66 -5.96
N ILE A 15 8.68 -7.81 -4.92
CA ILE A 15 7.78 -7.96 -3.77
C ILE A 15 6.32 -7.94 -4.21
N TYR A 16 5.93 -7.02 -5.10
CA TYR A 16 4.56 -6.96 -5.62
C TYR A 16 4.16 -8.24 -6.36
N ASN A 17 5.04 -8.77 -7.22
CA ASN A 17 4.78 -10.01 -7.93
C ASN A 17 4.71 -11.21 -6.98
N ASP A 18 5.58 -11.27 -5.97
CA ASP A 18 5.58 -12.36 -4.99
C ASP A 18 4.30 -12.33 -4.14
N MET A 19 3.89 -11.14 -3.68
CA MET A 19 2.62 -10.93 -2.99
C MET A 19 1.42 -11.30 -3.85
N LYS A 20 1.45 -11.01 -5.15
CA LYS A 20 0.35 -11.32 -6.09
C LYS A 20 0.26 -12.80 -6.45
N LEU A 21 1.40 -13.47 -6.58
CA LEU A 21 1.45 -14.86 -7.06
C LEU A 21 1.37 -15.87 -5.92
N ARG A 22 1.92 -15.53 -4.75
CA ARG A 22 2.09 -16.46 -3.63
C ARG A 22 1.36 -16.02 -2.37
N SER A 23 0.79 -14.80 -2.33
CA SER A 23 0.24 -14.18 -1.10
C SER A 23 1.20 -14.32 0.08
N THR A 24 2.50 -14.14 -0.15
CA THR A 24 3.55 -14.31 0.89
C THR A 24 3.51 -13.22 1.96
N LEU A 25 2.98 -12.04 1.63
CA LEU A 25 2.91 -10.89 2.53
C LEU A 25 1.47 -10.40 2.62
N LYS A 26 1.02 -10.09 3.84
CA LYS A 26 -0.28 -9.44 4.03
C LYS A 26 -0.21 -7.98 3.67
N TRP A 27 0.87 -7.33 4.08
CA TRP A 27 1.09 -5.92 3.77
C TRP A 27 2.59 -5.62 3.67
N VAL A 28 2.89 -4.60 2.89
CA VAL A 28 4.24 -4.05 2.75
C VAL A 28 4.15 -2.54 2.56
N THR A 29 5.07 -1.82 3.18
CA THR A 29 5.23 -0.38 3.07
C THR A 29 6.52 -0.05 2.34
N PHE A 30 6.47 0.99 1.52
CA PHE A 30 7.62 1.52 0.80
C PHE A 30 7.80 2.98 1.15
N LYS A 31 9.07 3.39 1.16
CA LYS A 31 9.48 4.77 1.33
C LYS A 31 10.42 5.19 0.21
N ILE A 32 10.49 6.50 0.02
CA ILE A 32 11.48 7.11 -0.86
C ILE A 32 12.71 7.42 -0.03
N GLU A 33 13.80 6.72 -0.30
CA GLU A 33 15.09 6.97 0.31
C GLU A 33 15.88 7.99 -0.52
N ASN A 34 16.49 8.95 0.18
CA ASN A 34 17.33 10.01 -0.40
C ASN A 34 16.70 10.80 -1.55
N LYS A 35 15.35 10.81 -1.66
CA LYS A 35 14.60 11.47 -2.75
C LYS A 35 15.05 11.00 -4.15
N LYS A 36 15.58 9.78 -4.23
CA LYS A 36 16.17 9.20 -5.45
C LYS A 36 15.65 7.80 -5.75
N LYS A 37 15.37 7.00 -4.73
CA LYS A 37 14.98 5.60 -4.93
C LYS A 37 13.85 5.19 -4.01
N ILE A 38 12.93 4.38 -4.53
CA ILE A 38 11.90 3.72 -3.72
C ILE A 38 12.45 2.41 -3.20
N ILE A 39 12.37 2.21 -1.89
CA ILE A 39 12.82 1.00 -1.21
C ILE A 39 11.70 0.43 -0.33
N LYS A 40 11.78 -0.87 -0.04
CA LYS A 40 10.96 -1.49 1.01
C LYS A 40 11.32 -0.87 2.36
N ASP A 41 10.30 -0.54 3.15
CA ASP A 41 10.48 -0.11 4.54
C ASP A 41 10.13 -1.23 5.51
N GLN A 42 8.88 -1.67 5.52
CA GLN A 42 8.40 -2.73 6.42
C GLN A 42 7.44 -3.67 5.71
N SER A 43 7.35 -4.91 6.17
CA SER A 43 6.37 -5.88 5.67
C SER A 43 5.91 -6.79 6.79
N ALA A 44 4.74 -7.41 6.62
CA ALA A 44 4.28 -8.50 7.46
C ALA A 44 3.72 -9.64 6.60
N GLU A 45 3.91 -10.85 7.10
CA GLU A 45 3.37 -12.09 6.55
C GLU A 45 1.89 -12.24 6.92
N PRO A 46 1.08 -12.90 6.08
CA PRO A 46 -0.29 -13.25 6.45
C PRO A 46 -0.25 -14.18 7.67
N ASN A 47 -0.99 -13.79 8.69
CA ASN A 47 -1.12 -14.59 9.89
C ASN A 47 -2.58 -14.96 10.11
N ASP A 48 -2.96 -16.19 9.78
CA ASP A 48 -4.31 -16.71 9.98
C ASP A 48 -4.77 -16.69 11.46
N ASN A 49 -3.83 -16.66 12.41
CA ASN A 49 -4.18 -16.56 13.83
C ASN A 49 -4.59 -15.13 14.25
N TYR A 50 -4.23 -14.11 13.47
CA TYR A 50 -4.58 -12.71 13.75
C TYR A 50 -5.58 -12.26 12.70
N GLY A 51 -6.79 -11.86 13.12
CA GLY A 51 -7.80 -11.36 12.18
C GLY A 51 -7.27 -10.21 11.32
N ASP A 52 -7.76 -10.07 10.09
CA ASP A 52 -7.29 -9.05 9.13
C ASP A 52 -7.29 -7.64 9.72
N LYS A 53 -8.28 -7.34 10.57
CA LYS A 53 -8.38 -6.05 11.26
C LYS A 53 -7.19 -5.78 12.16
N THR A 54 -6.68 -6.80 12.85
CA THR A 54 -5.50 -6.67 13.73
C THR A 54 -4.23 -6.44 12.92
N GLN A 55 -4.03 -7.19 11.84
CA GLN A 55 -2.88 -6.98 10.95
C GLN A 55 -2.91 -5.60 10.29
N PHE A 56 -4.10 -5.10 9.95
CA PHE A 56 -4.30 -3.75 9.44
C PHE A 56 -4.02 -2.68 10.51
N ASP A 57 -4.41 -2.91 11.77
CA ASP A 57 -4.09 -2.00 12.87
C ASP A 57 -2.59 -1.99 13.22
N GLU A 58 -1.90 -3.13 13.14
CA GLU A 58 -0.44 -3.18 13.28
C GLU A 58 0.27 -2.38 12.18
N MET A 59 -0.23 -2.47 10.95
CA MET A 59 0.25 -1.64 9.85
C MET A 59 0.05 -0.16 10.18
N LYS A 60 -1.14 0.26 10.65
CA LYS A 60 -1.38 1.66 11.06
C LYS A 60 -0.45 2.11 12.18
N ALA A 61 -0.22 1.27 13.18
CA ALA A 61 0.66 1.59 14.31
C ALA A 61 2.11 1.79 13.86
N LYS A 62 2.50 1.18 12.74
CA LYS A 62 3.82 1.34 12.11
C LYS A 62 3.90 2.53 11.15
N LEU A 63 2.78 3.19 10.82
CA LEU A 63 2.81 4.39 10.00
C LEU A 63 3.33 5.58 10.80
N THR A 64 4.35 6.22 10.23
CA THR A 64 4.93 7.46 10.75
C THR A 64 4.20 8.69 10.19
N SER A 65 4.54 9.87 10.69
CA SER A 65 4.08 11.16 10.13
C SER A 65 4.58 11.42 8.70
N GLU A 66 5.59 10.70 8.23
CA GLU A 66 6.09 10.81 6.85
C GLU A 66 5.18 10.05 5.86
N PRO A 67 5.05 10.53 4.61
CA PRO A 67 4.28 9.84 3.58
C PRO A 67 4.87 8.47 3.28
N ARG A 68 4.00 7.47 3.04
CA ARG A 68 4.41 6.10 2.72
C ARG A 68 3.47 5.50 1.67
N TYR A 69 4.03 4.64 0.83
CA TYR A 69 3.22 3.79 -0.03
C TYR A 69 3.00 2.46 0.67
N ILE A 70 1.79 1.93 0.57
CA ILE A 70 1.41 0.70 1.24
C ILE A 70 0.76 -0.20 0.18
N LEU A 71 1.13 -1.47 0.17
CA LEU A 71 0.36 -2.51 -0.49
C LEU A 71 -0.26 -3.39 0.58
N TYR A 72 -1.53 -3.70 0.44
CA TYR A 72 -2.26 -4.59 1.33
C TYR A 72 -2.98 -5.66 0.51
N ASP A 73 -2.82 -6.92 0.88
CA ASP A 73 -3.48 -8.07 0.24
C ASP A 73 -4.80 -8.34 0.95
N PHE A 74 -5.89 -7.98 0.28
CA PHE A 74 -7.23 -8.30 0.72
C PHE A 74 -7.59 -9.68 0.17
N ASN A 75 -7.54 -10.67 1.07
CA ASN A 75 -8.03 -12.01 0.83
C ASN A 75 -9.22 -12.26 1.75
N PHE A 76 -10.42 -12.31 1.20
CA PHE A 76 -11.63 -12.59 1.95
C PHE A 76 -12.69 -13.25 1.07
N ASP A 77 -13.57 -14.04 1.68
CA ASP A 77 -14.72 -14.60 0.99
C ASP A 77 -15.82 -13.55 0.89
N SER A 78 -16.28 -13.29 -0.34
CA SER A 78 -17.46 -12.49 -0.59
C SER A 78 -18.72 -13.21 -0.07
N LYS A 79 -19.79 -12.44 0.12
CA LYS A 79 -21.11 -12.98 0.46
C LYS A 79 -21.62 -14.02 -0.55
N GLU A 80 -21.15 -13.97 -1.80
CA GLU A 80 -21.48 -14.95 -2.84
C GLU A 80 -20.64 -16.24 -2.77
N GLY A 81 -19.77 -16.41 -1.76
CA GLY A 81 -18.90 -17.58 -1.62
C GLY A 81 -17.73 -17.60 -2.62
N ARG A 82 -17.44 -16.47 -3.26
CA ARG A 82 -16.23 -16.29 -4.09
C ARG A 82 -15.09 -15.80 -3.21
N ASN A 83 -13.95 -16.48 -3.27
CA ASN A 83 -12.73 -15.99 -2.66
C ASN A 83 -12.22 -14.78 -3.47
N ILE A 84 -12.23 -13.61 -2.85
CA ILE A 84 -11.69 -12.38 -3.44
C ILE A 84 -10.27 -12.23 -2.93
N ASN A 85 -9.31 -12.34 -3.83
CA ASN A 85 -7.93 -11.93 -3.60
C ASN A 85 -7.62 -10.70 -4.47
N LYS A 86 -7.38 -9.56 -3.82
CA LYS A 86 -6.92 -8.34 -4.50
C LYS A 86 -5.96 -7.54 -3.65
N ILE A 87 -4.85 -7.16 -4.29
CA ILE A 87 -3.90 -6.22 -3.72
C ILE A 87 -4.42 -4.80 -3.96
N ALA A 88 -4.52 -4.04 -2.87
CA ALA A 88 -4.81 -2.63 -2.90
C ALA A 88 -3.55 -1.81 -2.61
N PHE A 89 -3.37 -0.74 -3.37
CA PHE A 89 -2.33 0.25 -3.13
C PHE A 89 -2.90 1.41 -2.34
N ILE A 90 -2.39 1.65 -1.14
CA ILE A 90 -2.80 2.74 -0.28
C ILE A 90 -1.66 3.76 -0.21
N PHE A 91 -1.94 4.98 -0.64
CA PHE A 91 -1.05 6.12 -0.43
C PHE A 91 -1.38 6.77 0.90
N TRP A 92 -0.45 6.68 1.87
CA TRP A 92 -0.53 7.36 3.15
C TRP A 92 0.25 8.67 3.10
N CYS A 93 -0.40 9.76 3.51
CA CYS A 93 0.25 11.06 3.61
C CYS A 93 -0.40 11.91 4.69
N ASP A 94 0.22 12.02 5.86
CA ASP A 94 -0.30 12.87 6.94
C ASP A 94 -0.27 14.36 6.53
N ASP A 95 -1.44 14.93 6.25
CA ASP A 95 -1.50 16.30 5.72
C ASP A 95 -1.16 17.37 6.77
N GLY A 96 -1.27 17.05 8.06
CA GLY A 96 -0.92 17.97 9.15
C GLY A 96 0.58 18.03 9.45
N ASN A 97 1.29 16.90 9.31
CA ASN A 97 2.64 16.73 9.83
C ASN A 97 3.70 16.45 8.76
N ALA A 98 3.34 15.96 7.58
CA ALA A 98 4.32 15.68 6.55
C ALA A 98 4.92 16.97 5.98
N LYS A 99 6.24 16.97 5.77
CA LYS A 99 6.95 18.12 5.16
C LYS A 99 6.44 18.33 3.73
N ILE A 100 6.15 19.58 3.37
CA ILE A 100 5.63 19.95 2.03
C ILE A 100 6.51 19.38 0.91
N GLY A 101 7.84 19.44 1.07
CA GLY A 101 8.78 18.89 0.10
C GLY A 101 8.63 17.38 -0.11
N ASP A 102 8.37 16.62 0.96
CA ASP A 102 8.21 15.18 0.88
C ASP A 102 6.84 14.83 0.30
N LYS A 103 5.76 15.55 0.70
CA LYS A 103 4.43 15.40 0.07
C LYS A 103 4.52 15.55 -1.45
N MET A 104 5.21 16.59 -1.93
CA MET A 104 5.35 16.86 -3.36
C MET A 104 6.11 15.74 -4.08
N ILE A 105 7.18 15.23 -3.46
CA ILE A 105 8.01 14.17 -4.02
C ILE A 105 7.23 12.85 -4.08
N TYR A 106 6.55 12.48 -2.99
CA TYR A 106 5.73 11.27 -2.95
C TYR A 106 4.52 11.37 -3.90
N ALA A 107 3.85 12.51 -3.97
CA ALA A 107 2.78 12.71 -4.93
C ALA A 107 3.28 12.57 -6.39
N SER A 108 4.44 13.16 -6.71
CA SER A 108 5.03 13.10 -8.07
C SER A 108 5.55 11.70 -8.43
N THR A 109 6.00 10.93 -7.43
CA THR A 109 6.57 9.59 -7.63
C THR A 109 5.50 8.50 -7.63
N LYS A 110 4.30 8.79 -7.13
CA LYS A 110 3.18 7.85 -7.05
C LYS A 110 2.87 7.19 -8.40
N ASP A 111 2.85 7.97 -9.48
CA ASP A 111 2.58 7.42 -10.82
C ASP A 111 3.71 6.50 -11.30
N THR A 112 4.95 6.76 -10.91
CA THR A 112 6.11 5.94 -11.27
C THR A 112 6.04 4.56 -10.60
N ILE A 113 5.79 4.51 -9.28
CA ILE A 113 5.66 3.24 -8.56
C ILE A 113 4.44 2.45 -9.03
N LYS A 114 3.31 3.12 -9.30
CA LYS A 114 2.11 2.48 -9.83
C LYS A 114 2.37 1.80 -11.17
N LYS A 115 3.14 2.44 -12.06
CA LYS A 115 3.52 1.84 -13.36
C LYS A 115 4.37 0.57 -13.19
N ALA A 116 5.13 0.47 -12.11
CA ALA A 116 5.89 -0.72 -11.78
C ALA A 116 5.02 -1.89 -11.27
N PHE A 117 3.78 -1.61 -10.85
CA PHE A 117 2.81 -2.60 -10.38
C PHE A 117 1.86 -3.02 -11.51
N THR A 118 2.22 -4.10 -12.22
CA THR A 118 1.43 -4.58 -13.36
C THR A 118 0.10 -5.21 -12.93
N GLY A 119 -1.01 -4.56 -13.34
CA GLY A 119 -2.36 -5.03 -13.04
C GLY A 119 -2.92 -4.56 -11.70
N LEU A 120 -2.33 -3.51 -11.10
CA LEU A 120 -2.91 -2.82 -9.95
C LEU A 120 -4.19 -2.07 -10.36
N GLY A 121 -5.35 -2.57 -9.93
CA GLY A 121 -6.66 -1.96 -10.21
C GLY A 121 -7.32 -1.25 -9.01
N LEU A 122 -6.74 -1.37 -7.81
CA LEU A 122 -7.24 -0.78 -6.58
C LEU A 122 -6.22 0.19 -6.01
N GLU A 123 -6.61 1.46 -5.93
CA GLU A 123 -5.86 2.50 -5.27
C GLU A 123 -6.72 3.25 -4.26
N PHE A 124 -6.11 3.57 -3.13
CA PHE A 124 -6.68 4.35 -2.05
C PHE A 124 -5.71 5.46 -1.68
N HIS A 125 -6.26 6.58 -1.19
CA HIS A 125 -5.48 7.66 -0.63
C HIS A 125 -6.06 7.96 0.75
N ALA A 126 -5.23 7.90 1.77
CA ALA A 126 -5.58 8.28 3.12
C ALA A 126 -4.61 9.35 3.62
N ASN A 127 -5.18 10.41 4.17
CA ASN A 127 -4.44 11.53 4.76
C ASN A 127 -4.61 11.62 6.29
N THR A 128 -5.52 10.82 6.84
CA THR A 128 -5.80 10.75 8.28
C THR A 128 -6.00 9.30 8.70
N MET A 129 -5.63 8.96 9.93
CA MET A 129 -5.71 7.58 10.42
C MET A 129 -7.15 7.04 10.41
N ALA A 130 -8.14 7.94 10.52
CA ALA A 130 -9.55 7.59 10.41
C ALA A 130 -9.97 7.12 9.01
N GLN A 131 -9.29 7.58 7.95
CA GLN A 131 -9.54 7.12 6.58
C GLN A 131 -8.89 5.77 6.26
N LEU A 132 -7.86 5.39 7.01
CA LEU A 132 -7.34 4.03 6.97
C LEU A 132 -8.31 3.14 7.73
N ASP A 133 -9.44 2.80 7.14
CA ASP A 133 -10.39 1.89 7.77
C ASP A 133 -10.47 0.59 6.97
N TYR A 134 -10.27 -0.53 7.68
CA TYR A 134 -10.21 -1.85 7.05
C TYR A 134 -11.56 -2.21 6.41
N GLU A 135 -12.66 -1.92 7.10
CA GLU A 135 -14.01 -2.28 6.65
C GLU A 135 -14.39 -1.47 5.40
N THR A 136 -14.04 -0.19 5.39
CA THR A 136 -14.20 0.70 4.23
C THR A 136 -13.42 0.21 3.02
N PHE A 137 -12.12 -0.11 3.19
CA PHE A 137 -11.31 -0.60 2.09
C PHE A 137 -11.75 -1.97 1.61
N ARG A 138 -12.10 -2.88 2.52
CA ARG A 138 -12.66 -4.19 2.17
C ARG A 138 -13.92 -4.05 1.32
N ALA A 139 -14.86 -3.18 1.72
CA ALA A 139 -16.09 -2.96 0.96
C ALA A 139 -15.82 -2.42 -0.45
N GLU A 140 -14.86 -1.50 -0.59
CA GLU A 140 -14.45 -0.97 -1.89
C GLU A 140 -13.72 -2.02 -2.75
N VAL A 141 -12.92 -2.88 -2.13
CA VAL A 141 -12.29 -4.04 -2.80
C VAL A 141 -13.36 -4.99 -3.30
N GLU A 142 -14.36 -5.32 -2.48
CA GLU A 142 -15.47 -6.21 -2.85
C GLU A 142 -16.28 -5.66 -4.03
N LYS A 143 -16.57 -4.35 -4.04
CA LYS A 143 -17.27 -3.71 -5.17
C LYS A 143 -16.48 -3.73 -6.48
N LYS A 144 -15.15 -3.72 -6.39
CA LYS A 144 -14.27 -3.71 -7.56
C LYS A 144 -13.79 -5.11 -7.96
N ALA A 145 -14.08 -6.15 -7.19
CA ALA A 145 -13.72 -7.53 -7.46
C ALA A 145 -14.71 -8.15 -8.46
#